data_AF-A0A921H5H1-F1
#
_entry.id   AF-A0A921H5H1-F1
#
_cell.length_a   1.000
_cell.length_b   1.000
_cell.length_c   1.000
_cell.angle_alpha   90.00
_cell.angle_beta   90.00
_cell.angle_gamma   90.00
#
_symmetry.space_group_name_H-M   'P 1'
#
loop_
_entity.id
_entity.type
_entity.pdbx_description
1 polymer ?
#
loop_
_entity_poly.entity_id
_entity_poly.type
_entity_poly.pdbx_seq_one_letter_code
_entity_poly.pdbx_strand_id
1 'polypeptide(L)'
;MARIVLIILLCFLGHSMAAQEFEVRSFRCLTNDITAWVDPVRDLNDEACALIKVVGDPDFVFSTPLGIVARKNEVGEIWLYVPHGTMKLTIKHPRWGVLRDYRLPSVLESRLTYELVIAPPPEKVEEKLYPEVLKRPFRGLKNTPLDYSLRAVSGGELRGIKPAYFVLATLGIHEGEIANGLRFGGMKKHGVWLHVQSNFRFLSTSGKCNKAGELASGEPTPYYKSSVSRALNTVTAGGIHRVIGLLHVYEGVGYGEQRVVWETLEGVKLQNTDYSVKGVTGEVGILMEVRRVTVSLGILTIRGEYWEPVLGLGINF
;
A
#
# COMPACT_ATOMS: atom_id res chain seq x y z
N MET A 1 -8.68 -17.13 -23.03
CA MET A 1 -8.09 -15.80 -22.71
C MET A 1 -8.96 -15.02 -21.74
N ALA A 2 -10.25 -14.76 -22.04
CA ALA A 2 -11.18 -14.11 -21.10
C ALA A 2 -11.29 -14.80 -19.73
N ARG A 3 -11.27 -16.14 -19.70
CA ARG A 3 -11.28 -16.92 -18.44
C ARG A 3 -10.04 -16.69 -17.57
N ILE A 4 -8.86 -16.49 -18.16
CA ILE A 4 -7.61 -16.32 -17.39
C ILE A 4 -7.52 -14.89 -16.83
N VAL A 5 -7.94 -13.89 -17.60
CA VAL A 5 -8.06 -12.51 -17.13
C VAL A 5 -9.10 -12.39 -16.01
N LEU A 6 -10.24 -13.08 -16.15
CA LEU A 6 -11.26 -13.14 -15.11
C LEU A 6 -10.76 -13.84 -13.83
N ILE A 7 -9.96 -14.91 -13.96
CA ILE A 7 -9.36 -15.60 -12.81
C ILE A 7 -8.35 -14.71 -12.09
N ILE A 8 -7.50 -13.98 -12.82
CA ILE A 8 -6.54 -13.04 -12.21
C ILE A 8 -7.26 -11.87 -11.53
N LEU A 9 -8.33 -11.33 -12.14
CA LEU A 9 -9.17 -10.29 -11.55
C LEU A 9 -9.90 -10.81 -10.28
N LEU A 10 -10.42 -12.04 -10.31
CA LEU A 10 -11.03 -12.71 -9.15
C LEU A 10 -10.03 -13.02 -8.02
N CYS A 11 -8.77 -13.31 -8.34
CA CYS A 11 -7.71 -13.50 -7.34
C CYS A 11 -7.33 -12.20 -6.61
N PHE A 12 -7.45 -11.03 -7.27
CA PHE A 12 -7.26 -9.73 -6.62
C PHE A 12 -8.46 -9.29 -5.78
N LEU A 13 -9.69 -9.67 -6.13
CA LEU A 13 -10.88 -9.45 -5.29
C LEU A 13 -10.99 -10.41 -4.09
N GLY A 14 -10.22 -11.51 -4.10
CA GLY A 14 -10.29 -12.58 -3.09
C GLY A 14 -9.39 -12.40 -1.86
N HIS A 15 -8.68 -11.27 -1.72
CA HIS A 15 -8.04 -10.96 -0.44
C HIS A 15 -9.09 -10.50 0.55
N SER A 16 -9.86 -11.46 1.09
CA SER A 16 -10.46 -11.28 2.40
C SER A 16 -9.27 -11.15 3.35
N MET A 17 -8.92 -9.92 3.71
CA MET A 17 -8.12 -9.67 4.90
C MET A 17 -8.91 -10.27 6.05
N ALA A 18 -8.62 -11.52 6.40
CA ALA A 18 -9.02 -12.06 7.68
C ALA A 18 -8.27 -11.19 8.70
N ALA A 19 -8.96 -10.19 9.22
CA ALA A 19 -8.47 -9.41 10.34
C ALA A 19 -8.15 -10.42 11.45
N GLN A 20 -6.91 -10.42 11.92
CA GLN A 20 -6.51 -11.20 13.08
C GLN A 20 -7.20 -10.57 14.29
N GLU A 21 -8.33 -11.14 14.67
CA GLU A 21 -9.12 -10.71 15.84
C GLU A 21 -8.70 -11.55 17.05
N PHE A 22 -8.43 -10.89 18.17
CA PHE A 22 -8.17 -11.55 19.45
C PHE A 22 -9.50 -11.86 20.15
N GLU A 23 -9.53 -12.88 21.01
CA GLU A 23 -10.75 -13.29 21.70
C GLU A 23 -10.57 -13.37 23.23
N VAL A 24 -11.67 -13.17 23.94
CA VAL A 24 -11.72 -13.39 25.39
C VAL A 24 -11.90 -14.89 25.62
N ARG A 25 -10.88 -15.53 26.19
CA ARG A 25 -10.84 -16.98 26.42
C ARG A 25 -11.65 -17.39 27.65
N SER A 26 -11.55 -16.63 28.73
CA SER A 26 -12.29 -16.91 29.97
C SER A 26 -12.50 -15.68 30.82
N PHE A 27 -13.60 -15.68 31.56
CA PHE A 27 -13.89 -14.71 32.61
C PHE A 27 -14.47 -15.44 33.83
N ARG A 28 -13.91 -15.22 35.02
CA ARG A 28 -14.39 -15.86 36.27
C ARG A 28 -14.08 -15.02 37.50
N CYS A 29 -14.87 -15.20 38.56
CA CYS A 29 -14.58 -14.62 39.87
C CYS A 29 -13.47 -15.41 40.57
N LEU A 30 -12.52 -14.71 41.18
CA LEU A 30 -11.43 -15.29 41.97
C LEU A 30 -11.78 -15.20 43.46
N THR A 31 -12.45 -16.22 43.99
CA THR A 31 -12.92 -16.25 45.39
C THR A 31 -11.78 -16.26 46.42
N ASN A 32 -10.61 -16.77 46.04
CA ASN A 32 -9.44 -16.85 46.91
C ASN A 32 -8.62 -15.55 46.91
N ASP A 33 -8.92 -14.62 46.00
CA ASP A 33 -8.16 -13.39 45.82
C ASP A 33 -8.86 -12.20 46.47
N ILE A 34 -8.41 -11.88 47.67
CA ILE A 34 -8.96 -10.81 48.51
C ILE A 34 -8.34 -9.43 48.24
N THR A 35 -7.60 -9.25 47.13
CA THR A 35 -6.87 -8.00 46.84
C THR A 35 -7.79 -6.77 46.87
N ALA A 36 -8.93 -6.83 46.17
CA ALA A 36 -9.92 -5.74 46.14
C ALA A 36 -10.62 -5.49 47.48
N TRP A 37 -10.55 -6.45 48.39
CA TRP A 37 -11.12 -6.35 49.73
C TRP A 37 -10.14 -5.69 50.71
N VAL A 38 -8.85 -6.07 50.63
CA VAL A 38 -7.80 -5.58 51.54
C VAL A 38 -7.40 -4.13 51.19
N ASP A 39 -7.25 -3.82 49.91
CA ASP A 39 -6.87 -2.49 49.43
C ASP A 39 -7.91 -1.96 48.42
N PRO A 40 -9.07 -1.48 48.90
CA PRO A 40 -10.17 -1.07 48.04
C PRO A 40 -9.91 0.30 47.42
N VAL A 41 -9.89 0.36 46.09
CA VAL A 41 -9.98 1.62 45.33
C VAL A 41 -11.45 2.04 45.28
N ARG A 42 -11.74 3.31 45.60
CA ARG A 42 -13.10 3.86 45.60
C ARG A 42 -13.37 4.70 44.38
N ASP A 43 -14.61 4.65 43.89
CA ASP A 43 -15.07 5.48 42.78
C ASP A 43 -15.50 6.89 43.25
N LEU A 44 -16.08 7.68 42.33
CA LEU A 44 -16.54 9.04 42.60
C LEU A 44 -17.70 9.11 43.62
N ASN A 45 -18.37 8.00 43.90
CA ASN A 45 -19.48 7.89 44.85
C ASN A 45 -19.02 7.31 46.21
N ASP A 46 -17.71 7.20 46.43
CA ASP A 46 -17.11 6.56 47.61
C ASP A 46 -17.43 5.04 47.72
N GLU A 47 -17.87 4.40 46.64
CA GLU A 47 -18.16 2.96 46.61
C GLU A 47 -16.90 2.18 46.22
N ALA A 48 -16.67 1.03 46.87
CA ALA A 48 -15.50 0.21 46.57
C ALA A 48 -15.64 -0.47 45.21
N CYS A 49 -14.60 -0.33 44.38
CA CYS A 49 -14.56 -0.89 43.04
C CYS A 49 -14.42 -2.42 43.05
N ALA A 50 -14.80 -3.04 41.94
CA ALA A 50 -14.39 -4.40 41.61
C ALA A 50 -13.01 -4.36 40.94
N LEU A 51 -12.22 -5.42 41.09
CA LEU A 51 -10.92 -5.57 40.44
C LEU A 51 -11.03 -6.62 39.34
N ILE A 52 -10.59 -6.29 38.13
CA ILE A 52 -10.38 -7.26 37.05
C ILE A 52 -8.88 -7.39 36.81
N LYS A 53 -8.36 -8.61 37.00
CA LYS A 53 -7.00 -9.02 36.62
C LYS A 53 -7.04 -9.58 35.22
N VAL A 54 -6.49 -8.84 34.27
CA VAL A 54 -6.45 -9.23 32.86
C VAL A 54 -5.14 -9.95 32.57
N VAL A 55 -5.23 -11.21 32.17
CA VAL A 55 -4.11 -12.03 31.71
C VAL A 55 -4.02 -11.90 30.20
N GLY A 56 -2.99 -11.22 29.70
CA GLY A 56 -2.81 -10.94 28.28
C GLY A 56 -1.63 -9.99 28.01
N ASP A 57 -1.55 -9.51 26.78
CA ASP A 57 -0.53 -8.56 26.34
C ASP A 57 -0.64 -7.21 27.10
N PRO A 58 0.46 -6.63 27.62
CA PRO A 58 0.42 -5.36 28.34
C PRO A 58 -0.09 -4.17 27.51
N ASP A 59 -0.03 -4.28 26.17
CA ASP A 59 -0.45 -3.23 25.24
C ASP A 59 -1.98 -3.13 25.09
N PHE A 60 -2.76 -3.99 25.76
CA PHE A 60 -4.20 -3.85 25.80
C PHE A 60 -4.64 -2.54 26.48
N VAL A 61 -5.65 -1.91 25.87
CA VAL A 61 -6.29 -0.67 26.34
C VAL A 61 -7.77 -0.94 26.55
N PHE A 62 -8.31 -0.48 27.67
CA PHE A 62 -9.67 -0.82 28.12
C PHE A 62 -10.56 0.42 28.21
N SER A 63 -11.87 0.23 28.07
CA SER A 63 -12.86 1.28 28.30
C SER A 63 -14.19 0.65 28.76
N THR A 64 -14.86 1.24 29.73
CA THR A 64 -16.18 0.79 30.23
C THR A 64 -17.17 1.97 30.14
N PRO A 65 -18.48 1.72 30.04
CA PRO A 65 -19.48 2.80 30.05
C PRO A 65 -19.48 3.64 31.34
N LEU A 66 -19.16 3.01 32.48
CA LEU A 66 -19.06 3.66 33.80
C LEU A 66 -17.67 4.27 34.07
N GLY A 67 -16.73 4.14 33.14
CA GLY A 67 -15.35 4.58 33.32
C GLY A 67 -14.47 3.58 34.09
N ILE A 68 -13.16 3.76 33.95
CA ILE A 68 -12.15 2.99 34.68
C ILE A 68 -11.56 3.92 35.73
N VAL A 69 -11.59 3.50 36.99
CA VAL A 69 -11.14 4.32 38.12
C VAL A 69 -9.62 4.30 38.22
N ALA A 70 -9.01 3.12 38.08
CA ALA A 70 -7.57 2.98 38.07
C ALA A 70 -7.13 1.81 37.19
N ARG A 71 -5.96 1.97 36.56
CA ARG A 71 -5.23 0.91 35.86
C ARG A 71 -3.85 0.78 36.47
N LYS A 72 -3.46 -0.44 36.81
CA LYS A 72 -2.10 -0.78 37.27
C LYS A 72 -1.56 -1.92 36.40
N ASN A 73 -0.35 -1.76 35.86
CA ASN A 73 0.30 -2.81 35.07
C ASN A 73 1.24 -3.57 35.99
N GLU A 74 1.00 -4.87 36.14
CA GLU A 74 1.84 -5.80 36.88
C GLU A 74 2.51 -6.78 35.91
N VAL A 75 3.53 -7.50 36.36
CA VAL A 75 4.23 -8.47 35.51
C VAL A 75 3.31 -9.65 35.21
N GLY A 76 2.83 -9.74 33.97
CA GLY A 76 1.94 -10.80 33.50
C GLY A 76 0.44 -10.51 33.65
N GLU A 77 0.05 -9.39 34.27
CA GLU A 77 -1.34 -9.03 34.50
C GLU A 77 -1.58 -7.51 34.38
N ILE A 78 -2.77 -7.12 33.92
CA ILE A 78 -3.24 -5.73 33.99
C ILE A 78 -4.38 -5.67 35.00
N TRP A 79 -4.22 -4.87 36.03
CA TRP A 79 -5.23 -4.68 37.08
C TRP A 79 -6.10 -3.48 36.73
N LEU A 80 -7.40 -3.72 36.60
CA LEU A 80 -8.40 -2.71 36.27
C LEU A 80 -9.39 -2.58 37.43
N TYR A 81 -9.43 -1.40 38.05
CA TYR A 81 -10.43 -1.06 39.04
C TYR A 81 -11.61 -0.38 38.35
N VAL A 82 -12.77 -1.00 38.47
CA VAL A 82 -13.99 -0.60 37.77
C VAL A 82 -15.15 -0.48 38.76
N PRO A 83 -16.08 0.49 38.57
CA PRO A 83 -17.23 0.64 39.44
C PRO A 83 -18.09 -0.63 39.48
N HIS A 84 -18.72 -0.88 40.63
CA HIS A 84 -19.67 -1.98 40.77
C HIS A 84 -20.83 -1.82 39.77
N GLY A 85 -21.45 -2.92 39.37
CA GLY A 85 -22.52 -2.89 38.37
C GLY A 85 -22.05 -2.81 36.90
N THR A 86 -20.75 -2.72 36.64
CA THR A 86 -20.20 -2.76 35.27
C THR A 86 -20.53 -4.10 34.60
N MET A 87 -21.14 -4.07 33.41
CA MET A 87 -21.50 -5.26 32.62
C MET A 87 -20.85 -5.32 31.22
N LYS A 88 -20.24 -4.23 30.78
CA LYS A 88 -19.66 -4.10 29.43
C LYS A 88 -18.22 -3.60 29.50
N LEU A 89 -17.36 -4.23 28.71
CA LEU A 89 -15.95 -3.89 28.59
C LEU A 89 -15.57 -3.77 27.12
N THR A 90 -14.95 -2.66 26.73
CA THR A 90 -14.33 -2.51 25.41
C THR A 90 -12.83 -2.74 25.55
N ILE A 91 -12.29 -3.64 24.75
CA ILE A 91 -10.88 -4.05 24.76
C ILE A 91 -10.26 -3.64 23.42
N LYS A 92 -9.11 -2.97 23.44
CA LYS A 92 -8.42 -2.45 22.26
C LYS A 92 -6.97 -2.91 22.29
N HIS A 93 -6.42 -3.26 21.14
CA HIS A 93 -5.01 -3.61 20.98
C HIS A 93 -4.44 -2.88 19.75
N PRO A 94 -3.23 -2.29 19.81
CA PRO A 94 -2.66 -1.55 18.69
C PRO A 94 -2.49 -2.40 17.42
N ARG A 95 -2.24 -3.71 17.58
CA ARG A 95 -2.02 -4.64 16.46
C ARG A 95 -3.21 -5.53 16.10
N TRP A 96 -4.09 -5.81 17.05
CA TRP A 96 -5.11 -6.86 16.90
C TRP A 96 -6.55 -6.30 16.83
N GLY A 97 -6.69 -4.97 16.83
CA GLY A 97 -7.98 -4.31 16.62
C GLY A 97 -8.74 -4.04 17.92
N VAL A 98 -10.07 -4.05 17.85
CA VAL A 98 -10.94 -3.60 18.94
C VAL A 98 -12.14 -4.53 19.11
N LEU A 99 -12.27 -5.12 20.30
CA LEU A 99 -13.47 -5.83 20.74
C LEU A 99 -14.38 -4.87 21.52
N ARG A 100 -15.46 -4.42 20.88
CA ARG A 100 -16.40 -3.45 21.46
C ARG A 100 -17.49 -4.13 22.27
N ASP A 101 -17.89 -3.48 23.36
CA ASP A 101 -19.06 -3.84 24.16
C ASP A 101 -19.11 -5.32 24.59
N TYR A 102 -17.95 -5.92 24.90
CA TYR A 102 -17.88 -7.28 25.43
C TYR A 102 -18.71 -7.38 26.71
N ARG A 103 -19.74 -8.22 26.68
CA ARG A 103 -20.66 -8.41 27.80
C ARG A 103 -20.06 -9.40 28.79
N LEU A 104 -19.80 -8.93 29.99
CA LEU A 104 -19.31 -9.78 31.07
C LEU A 104 -20.39 -10.82 31.46
N PRO A 105 -20.02 -12.09 31.68
CA PRO A 105 -20.94 -13.15 32.08
C PRO A 105 -21.74 -12.87 33.36
N SER A 106 -21.16 -12.12 34.30
CA SER A 106 -21.80 -11.72 35.57
C SER A 106 -21.61 -10.24 35.81
N VAL A 107 -22.54 -9.63 36.56
CA VAL A 107 -22.38 -8.26 37.06
C VAL A 107 -21.21 -8.23 38.04
N LEU A 108 -20.37 -7.20 37.95
CA LEU A 108 -19.27 -7.04 38.89
C LEU A 108 -19.77 -6.57 40.25
N GLU A 109 -19.42 -7.30 41.29
CA GLU A 109 -19.75 -6.96 42.67
C GLU A 109 -18.61 -6.18 43.32
N SER A 110 -18.97 -5.28 44.23
CA SER A 110 -18.04 -4.46 44.98
C SER A 110 -17.05 -5.32 45.78
N ARG A 111 -15.76 -4.92 45.80
CA ARG A 111 -14.66 -5.59 46.54
C ARG A 111 -14.31 -7.01 46.10
N LEU A 112 -14.90 -7.51 45.01
CA LEU A 112 -14.52 -8.81 44.45
C LEU A 112 -13.45 -8.65 43.36
N THR A 113 -12.65 -9.71 43.21
CA THR A 113 -11.61 -9.82 42.20
C THR A 113 -12.04 -10.82 41.13
N TYR A 114 -11.84 -10.47 39.86
CA TYR A 114 -12.16 -11.28 38.69
C TYR A 114 -10.93 -11.50 37.83
N GLU A 115 -10.88 -12.63 37.13
CA GLU A 115 -9.86 -12.94 36.13
C GLU A 115 -10.48 -12.82 34.73
N LEU A 116 -9.79 -12.13 33.83
CA LEU A 116 -10.12 -12.04 32.41
C LEU A 116 -8.92 -12.51 31.58
N VAL A 117 -9.04 -13.63 30.87
CA VAL A 117 -7.96 -14.16 30.03
C VAL A 117 -8.24 -13.80 28.58
N ILE A 118 -7.31 -13.10 27.93
CA ILE A 118 -7.40 -12.73 26.52
C ILE A 118 -6.39 -13.55 25.74
N ALA A 119 -6.86 -14.29 24.73
CA ALA A 119 -5.99 -15.06 23.85
C ALA A 119 -5.51 -14.18 22.68
N PRO A 120 -4.19 -14.16 22.38
CA PRO A 120 -3.71 -13.54 21.16
C PRO A 120 -4.27 -14.29 19.93
N PRO A 121 -4.44 -13.61 18.79
CA PRO A 121 -4.91 -14.27 17.57
C PRO A 121 -3.93 -15.39 17.19
N PRO A 122 -4.41 -16.51 16.62
CA PRO A 122 -3.53 -17.59 16.20
C PRO A 122 -2.51 -17.05 15.19
N GLU A 123 -1.24 -17.14 15.56
CA GLU A 123 -0.15 -16.80 14.67
C GLU A 123 -0.22 -17.79 13.50
N LYS A 124 -0.50 -17.29 12.29
CA LYS A 124 -0.35 -18.10 11.08
C LYS A 124 1.14 -18.35 10.92
N VAL A 125 1.61 -19.46 11.46
CA VAL A 125 2.94 -19.98 11.18
C VAL A 125 2.94 -20.35 9.70
N GLU A 126 3.34 -19.40 8.85
CA GLU A 126 3.85 -19.76 7.52
C GLU A 126 5.07 -20.62 7.79
N GLU A 127 4.91 -21.95 7.69
CA GLU A 127 6.03 -22.86 7.62
C GLU A 127 6.90 -22.41 6.46
N LYS A 128 7.98 -21.67 6.75
CA LYS A 128 9.05 -21.48 5.79
C LYS A 128 9.49 -22.88 5.39
N LEU A 129 9.23 -23.24 4.14
CA LEU A 129 9.71 -24.48 3.54
C LEU A 129 11.24 -24.41 3.60
N TYR A 130 11.83 -24.96 4.66
CA TYR A 130 13.27 -25.20 4.68
C TYR A 130 13.55 -26.10 3.47
N PRO A 131 14.53 -25.76 2.61
CA PRO A 131 14.83 -26.61 1.47
C PRO A 131 15.15 -28.00 2.00
N GLU A 132 14.41 -28.99 1.52
CA GLU A 132 14.61 -30.38 1.90
C GLU A 132 16.06 -30.76 1.55
N VAL A 133 16.89 -30.97 2.58
CA VAL A 133 18.29 -31.34 2.38
C VAL A 133 18.29 -32.73 1.78
N LEU A 134 18.49 -32.79 0.46
CA LEU A 134 18.61 -34.02 -0.28
C LEU A 134 19.88 -34.76 0.20
N LYS A 135 19.73 -35.63 1.20
CA LYS A 135 20.80 -36.51 1.69
C LYS A 135 21.06 -37.60 0.64
N ARG A 136 21.78 -37.25 -0.43
CA ARG A 136 22.34 -38.26 -1.33
C ARG A 136 23.52 -38.93 -0.62
N PRO A 137 23.55 -40.27 -0.49
CA PRO A 137 24.77 -40.94 -0.08
C PRO A 137 25.83 -40.64 -1.14
N PHE A 138 26.91 -39.98 -0.73
CA PHE A 138 28.06 -39.76 -1.61
C PHE A 138 28.69 -41.12 -1.89
N ARG A 139 28.28 -41.74 -3.01
CA ARG A 139 28.93 -42.95 -3.52
C ARG A 139 30.26 -42.48 -4.11
N GLY A 140 31.34 -42.75 -3.38
CA GLY A 140 32.69 -42.31 -3.73
C GLY A 140 32.99 -42.51 -5.21
N LEU A 141 33.45 -41.45 -5.87
CA LEU A 141 33.96 -41.57 -7.23
C LEU A 141 35.14 -42.56 -7.19
N LYS A 142 35.03 -43.67 -7.92
CA LYS A 142 36.20 -44.48 -8.25
C LYS A 142 37.19 -43.55 -8.95
N ASN A 143 38.46 -43.63 -8.54
CA ASN A 143 39.58 -42.93 -9.18
C ASN A 143 39.72 -43.41 -10.64
N THR A 144 38.92 -42.84 -11.53
CA THR A 144 39.20 -42.87 -12.97
C THR A 144 40.33 -41.87 -13.23
N PRO A 145 41.45 -42.30 -13.85
CA PRO A 145 42.52 -41.39 -14.19
C PRO A 145 41.99 -40.24 -15.05
N LEU A 146 42.34 -39.02 -14.64
CA LEU A 146 42.08 -37.75 -15.29
C LEU A 146 42.76 -37.72 -16.67
N ASP A 147 42.18 -38.37 -17.69
CA ASP A 147 42.79 -38.29 -19.03
C ASP A 147 41.86 -38.47 -20.24
N TYR A 148 40.53 -38.28 -20.09
CA TYR A 148 39.63 -38.41 -21.26
C TYR A 148 38.48 -37.40 -21.39
N SER A 149 38.48 -36.24 -20.71
CA SER A 149 37.42 -35.25 -21.01
C SER A 149 37.80 -33.79 -21.11
N LEU A 150 39.09 -33.45 -21.18
CA LEU A 150 39.49 -32.17 -21.75
C LEU A 150 39.40 -32.23 -23.29
N ARG A 151 38.22 -32.58 -23.82
CA ARG A 151 37.81 -31.88 -25.04
C ARG A 151 37.54 -30.47 -24.57
N ALA A 152 38.15 -29.48 -25.20
CA ALA A 152 37.54 -28.16 -25.23
C ALA A 152 36.07 -28.42 -25.62
N VAL A 153 35.15 -28.21 -24.67
CA VAL A 153 33.75 -28.02 -25.01
C VAL A 153 33.84 -26.83 -25.94
N SER A 154 33.73 -27.09 -27.25
CA SER A 154 33.48 -26.06 -28.25
C SER A 154 32.47 -25.17 -27.58
N GLY A 155 32.87 -23.93 -27.26
CA GLY A 155 32.06 -23.00 -26.50
C GLY A 155 30.80 -22.86 -27.30
N GLY A 156 29.77 -23.65 -26.95
CA GLY A 156 28.51 -23.65 -27.65
C GLY A 156 28.09 -22.21 -27.57
N GLU A 157 27.99 -21.56 -28.73
CA GLU A 157 27.69 -20.13 -28.84
C GLU A 157 26.62 -19.86 -27.80
N LEU A 158 26.96 -19.06 -26.77
CA LEU A 158 25.99 -18.60 -25.79
C LEU A 158 24.81 -18.14 -26.62
N ARG A 159 23.71 -18.91 -26.64
CA ARG A 159 22.55 -18.63 -27.48
C ARG A 159 22.17 -17.21 -27.15
N GLY A 160 22.56 -16.28 -28.02
CA GLY A 160 22.49 -14.86 -27.70
C GLY A 160 21.04 -14.58 -27.38
N ILE A 161 20.76 -14.12 -26.15
CA ILE A 161 19.42 -13.68 -25.79
C ILE A 161 19.08 -12.60 -26.82
N LYS A 162 18.14 -12.92 -27.71
CA LYS A 162 17.76 -12.03 -28.79
C LYS A 162 17.20 -10.75 -28.15
N PRO A 163 17.60 -9.56 -28.62
CA PRO A 163 16.97 -8.33 -28.16
C PRO A 163 15.48 -8.39 -28.48
N ALA A 164 14.65 -8.10 -27.48
CA ALA A 164 13.21 -7.95 -27.62
C ALA A 164 12.89 -6.46 -27.68
N TYR A 165 12.05 -6.06 -28.63
CA TYR A 165 11.58 -4.70 -28.77
C TYR A 165 10.09 -4.65 -28.46
N PHE A 166 9.64 -3.52 -27.92
CA PHE A 166 8.25 -3.32 -27.60
C PHE A 166 7.79 -1.94 -28.01
N VAL A 167 6.51 -1.85 -28.35
CA VAL A 167 5.79 -0.59 -28.58
C VAL A 167 4.43 -0.68 -27.88
N LEU A 168 4.13 0.28 -27.01
CA LEU A 168 2.90 0.39 -26.23
C LEU A 168 2.24 1.73 -26.50
N ALA A 169 0.93 1.70 -26.75
CA ALA A 169 0.09 2.87 -26.60
C ALA A 169 -0.20 3.07 -25.11
N THR A 170 0.01 4.28 -24.60
CA THR A 170 -0.19 4.63 -23.19
C THR A 170 -1.32 5.66 -23.04
N LEU A 171 -2.00 5.57 -21.89
CA LEU A 171 -3.09 6.44 -21.47
C LEU A 171 -2.76 6.92 -20.05
N GLY A 172 -2.49 8.21 -19.92
CA GLY A 172 -2.43 8.90 -18.64
C GLY A 172 -3.80 9.47 -18.28
N ILE A 173 -4.22 9.29 -17.03
CA ILE A 173 -5.53 9.73 -16.54
C ILE A 173 -5.32 10.69 -15.38
N HIS A 174 -5.75 11.94 -15.52
CA HIS A 174 -5.66 12.93 -14.44
C HIS A 174 -6.88 13.85 -14.44
N GLU A 175 -7.60 13.92 -13.31
CA GLU A 175 -8.78 14.78 -13.11
C GLU A 175 -9.82 14.74 -14.27
N GLY A 176 -10.02 13.56 -14.87
CA GLY A 176 -10.97 13.36 -15.96
C GLY A 176 -10.45 13.73 -17.36
N GLU A 177 -9.21 14.24 -17.47
CA GLU A 177 -8.52 14.37 -18.75
C GLU A 177 -7.66 13.15 -19.06
N ILE A 178 -7.63 12.80 -20.35
CA ILE A 178 -6.87 11.67 -20.88
C ILE A 178 -5.75 12.23 -21.74
N ALA A 179 -4.53 11.80 -21.44
CA ALA A 179 -3.36 12.10 -22.25
C ALA A 179 -2.86 10.82 -22.91
N ASN A 180 -2.71 10.88 -24.24
CA ASN A 180 -2.31 9.71 -25.03
C ASN A 180 -0.80 9.73 -25.21
N GLY A 181 -0.16 8.58 -25.13
CA GLY A 181 1.26 8.46 -25.35
C GLY A 181 1.65 7.22 -26.12
N LEU A 182 2.91 7.20 -26.51
CA LEU A 182 3.56 6.05 -27.10
C LEU A 182 4.84 5.78 -26.32
N ARG A 183 5.00 4.54 -25.87
CA ARG A 183 6.22 4.05 -25.24
C ARG A 183 6.84 2.99 -26.11
N PHE A 184 8.14 3.13 -26.39
CA PHE A 184 8.90 2.11 -27.09
C PHE A 184 10.20 1.84 -26.36
N GLY A 185 10.68 0.61 -26.47
CA GLY A 185 11.88 0.21 -25.76
C GLY A 185 12.47 -1.06 -26.33
N GLY A 186 13.73 -1.30 -25.97
CA GLY A 186 14.49 -2.47 -26.38
C GLY A 186 15.20 -3.05 -25.18
N MET A 187 15.12 -4.36 -25.00
CA MET A 187 15.70 -5.02 -23.85
C MET A 187 16.23 -6.42 -24.16
N LYS A 188 17.32 -6.79 -23.47
CA LYS A 188 17.81 -8.18 -23.38
C LYS A 188 17.59 -8.69 -21.95
N LYS A 189 18.55 -8.47 -21.07
CA LYS A 189 18.41 -8.65 -19.61
C LYS A 189 18.08 -7.34 -18.91
N HIS A 190 18.75 -6.28 -19.37
CA HIS A 190 18.51 -4.88 -19.07
C HIS A 190 18.30 -4.16 -20.40
N GLY A 191 17.51 -3.10 -20.38
CA GLY A 191 17.14 -2.35 -21.57
C GLY A 191 16.85 -0.91 -21.28
N VAL A 192 16.45 -0.20 -22.32
CA VAL A 192 16.08 1.20 -22.27
C VAL A 192 14.71 1.39 -22.91
N TRP A 193 14.01 2.42 -22.47
CA TRP A 193 12.73 2.81 -23.04
C TRP A 193 12.63 4.34 -23.17
N LEU A 194 11.79 4.78 -24.10
CA LEU A 194 11.38 6.16 -24.30
C LEU A 194 9.85 6.20 -24.30
N HIS A 195 9.28 7.16 -23.61
CA HIS A 195 7.85 7.42 -23.56
C HIS A 195 7.61 8.89 -23.90
N VAL A 196 6.70 9.11 -24.84
CA VAL A 196 6.26 10.44 -25.26
C VAL A 196 4.75 10.47 -25.08
N GLN A 197 4.26 11.45 -24.33
CA GLN A 197 2.83 11.59 -24.05
C GLN A 197 2.38 13.03 -24.32
N SER A 198 1.26 13.16 -25.01
CA SER A 198 0.65 14.44 -25.34
C SER A 198 -0.87 14.32 -25.45
N ASN A 199 -1.57 15.36 -25.00
CA ASN A 199 -3.01 15.49 -25.27
C ASN A 199 -3.30 16.26 -26.58
N PHE A 200 -2.26 16.57 -27.38
CA PHE A 200 -2.33 17.27 -28.67
C PHE A 200 -3.09 18.61 -28.64
N ARG A 201 -3.18 19.26 -27.47
CA ARG A 201 -3.80 20.57 -27.32
C ARG A 201 -2.74 21.67 -27.36
N PHE A 202 -2.81 22.49 -28.40
CA PHE A 202 -2.01 23.71 -28.49
C PHE A 202 -2.84 24.89 -27.97
N LEU A 203 -2.53 25.34 -26.75
CA LEU A 203 -3.22 26.46 -26.12
C LEU A 203 -2.36 27.73 -26.25
N SER A 204 -2.83 28.68 -27.06
CA SER A 204 -2.32 30.05 -27.06
C SER A 204 -2.91 30.82 -25.88
N THR A 205 -2.09 31.64 -25.23
CA THR A 205 -2.45 32.38 -24.01
C THR A 205 -2.19 33.86 -24.24
N SER A 206 -3.13 34.69 -23.80
CA SER A 206 -3.04 36.15 -23.93
C SER A 206 -2.51 36.82 -22.66
N GLY A 207 -2.41 36.07 -21.55
CA GLY A 207 -1.95 36.59 -20.25
C GLY A 207 -1.82 35.50 -19.19
N LYS A 208 -1.49 35.89 -17.96
CA LYS A 208 -1.30 35.00 -16.80
C LYS A 208 -2.19 35.40 -15.62
N CYS A 209 -2.69 34.42 -14.89
CA CYS A 209 -3.45 34.61 -13.65
C CYS A 209 -2.97 33.68 -12.52
N ASN A 210 -3.25 34.05 -11.28
CA ASN A 210 -2.93 33.25 -10.08
C ASN A 210 -4.07 32.27 -9.73
N LYS A 211 -3.92 31.51 -8.64
CA LYS A 211 -4.92 30.56 -8.12
C LYS A 211 -6.27 31.20 -7.80
N ALA A 212 -6.30 32.47 -7.42
CA ALA A 212 -7.51 33.24 -7.14
C ALA A 212 -8.16 33.82 -8.40
N GLY A 213 -7.51 33.68 -9.57
CA GLY A 213 -7.97 34.26 -10.84
C GLY A 213 -7.61 35.73 -11.01
N GLU A 214 -6.73 36.29 -10.16
CA GLU A 214 -6.24 37.65 -10.26
C GLU A 214 -5.15 37.77 -11.33
N LEU A 215 -5.15 38.90 -12.01
CA LEU A 215 -4.17 39.25 -13.03
C LEU A 215 -2.94 39.88 -12.38
N ALA A 216 -1.75 39.56 -12.90
CA ALA A 216 -0.51 40.20 -12.45
C ALA A 216 -0.45 41.70 -12.77
N SER A 217 -1.34 42.21 -13.64
CA SER A 217 -1.48 43.63 -14.01
C SER A 217 -2.17 44.49 -12.94
N GLY A 218 -2.77 43.87 -11.91
CA GLY A 218 -3.54 44.60 -10.88
C GLY A 218 -4.94 45.05 -11.34
N GLU A 219 -5.38 44.59 -12.50
CA GLU A 219 -6.75 44.77 -13.01
C GLU A 219 -7.75 43.92 -12.20
N PRO A 220 -9.04 44.34 -12.14
CA PRO A 220 -10.07 43.59 -11.42
C PRO A 220 -10.20 42.16 -11.98
N THR A 221 -10.46 41.20 -11.08
CA THR A 221 -10.58 39.77 -11.42
C THR A 221 -11.69 39.54 -12.45
N PRO A 222 -11.38 39.02 -13.66
CA PRO A 222 -12.40 38.74 -14.65
C PRO A 222 -13.22 37.50 -14.27
N TYR A 223 -14.44 37.41 -14.78
CA TYR A 223 -15.28 36.23 -14.59
C TYR A 223 -14.85 35.10 -15.53
N TYR A 224 -14.64 33.91 -14.98
CA TYR A 224 -14.19 32.71 -15.70
C TYR A 224 -15.34 31.76 -16.05
N LYS A 225 -15.22 31.08 -17.18
CA LYS A 225 -16.08 29.94 -17.54
C LYS A 225 -15.73 28.73 -16.66
N SER A 226 -16.69 27.84 -16.45
CA SER A 226 -16.47 26.58 -15.74
C SER A 226 -15.59 25.58 -16.52
N SER A 227 -15.42 25.76 -17.82
CA SER A 227 -14.59 24.91 -18.67
C SER A 227 -13.10 25.26 -18.53
N VAL A 228 -12.32 24.31 -18.02
CA VAL A 228 -10.85 24.44 -17.91
C VAL A 228 -10.20 23.70 -19.08
N SER A 229 -9.25 24.36 -19.75
CA SER A 229 -8.45 23.75 -20.82
C SER A 229 -7.07 23.41 -20.31
N ARG A 230 -6.66 22.14 -20.40
CA ARG A 230 -5.29 21.72 -20.08
C ARG A 230 -4.54 21.25 -21.32
N ALA A 231 -3.24 21.54 -21.37
CA ALA A 231 -2.30 21.02 -22.36
C ALA A 231 -1.17 20.30 -21.62
N LEU A 232 -0.94 19.03 -21.96
CA LEU A 232 0.09 18.20 -21.34
C LEU A 232 1.03 17.69 -22.42
N ASN A 233 2.34 17.87 -22.19
CA ASN A 233 3.40 17.27 -23.00
C ASN A 233 4.49 16.75 -22.08
N THR A 234 4.80 15.45 -22.16
CA THR A 234 5.86 14.83 -21.37
C THR A 234 6.72 13.93 -22.24
N VAL A 235 8.02 13.93 -21.95
CA VAL A 235 9.00 13.05 -22.58
C VAL A 235 9.85 12.45 -21.46
N THR A 236 9.81 11.13 -21.32
CA THR A 236 10.52 10.37 -20.29
C THR A 236 11.36 9.28 -20.93
N ALA A 237 12.54 9.04 -20.36
CA ALA A 237 13.44 7.97 -20.78
C ALA A 237 14.00 7.27 -19.55
N GLY A 238 14.29 5.97 -19.67
CA GLY A 238 14.72 5.23 -18.49
C GLY A 238 15.23 3.83 -18.76
N GLY A 239 15.58 3.17 -17.66
CA GLY A 239 15.99 1.77 -17.62
C GLY A 239 14.79 0.85 -17.46
N ILE A 240 14.89 -0.34 -18.05
CA ILE A 240 13.96 -1.45 -17.81
C ILE A 240 14.74 -2.73 -17.49
N HIS A 241 14.31 -3.43 -16.44
CA HIS A 241 15.01 -4.57 -15.88
C HIS A 241 14.04 -5.75 -15.74
N ARG A 242 14.50 -6.96 -16.12
CA ARG A 242 13.73 -8.19 -15.94
C ARG A 242 13.90 -8.72 -14.52
N VAL A 243 12.80 -8.82 -13.77
CA VAL A 243 12.81 -9.27 -12.36
C VAL A 243 12.43 -10.75 -12.27
N ILE A 244 11.27 -11.12 -12.80
CA ILE A 244 10.75 -12.50 -12.79
C ILE A 244 10.22 -12.77 -14.19
N GLY A 245 10.64 -13.82 -14.88
CA GLY A 245 10.01 -14.38 -16.10
C GLY A 245 9.26 -13.40 -17.02
N LEU A 246 8.02 -13.06 -16.67
CA LEU A 246 7.06 -12.22 -17.41
C LEU A 246 6.93 -10.76 -16.91
N LEU A 247 7.50 -10.44 -15.74
CA LEU A 247 7.43 -9.16 -15.04
C LEU A 247 8.75 -8.39 -15.17
N HIS A 248 8.64 -7.17 -15.70
CA HIS A 248 9.71 -6.21 -15.88
C HIS A 248 9.39 -4.96 -15.05
N VAL A 249 10.42 -4.36 -14.46
CA VAL A 249 10.31 -3.10 -13.74
C VAL A 249 11.03 -2.04 -14.55
N TYR A 250 10.41 -0.87 -14.68
CA TYR A 250 11.01 0.27 -15.36
C TYR A 250 11.00 1.50 -14.46
N GLU A 251 12.07 2.26 -14.57
CA GLU A 251 12.28 3.52 -13.89
C GLU A 251 12.88 4.51 -14.88
N GLY A 252 12.47 5.76 -14.81
CA GLY A 252 12.90 6.78 -15.75
C GLY A 252 12.73 8.18 -15.23
N VAL A 253 13.43 9.08 -15.91
CA VAL A 253 13.38 10.51 -15.67
C VAL A 253 13.20 11.24 -16.98
N GLY A 254 12.67 12.44 -16.93
CA GLY A 254 12.34 13.17 -18.13
C GLY A 254 12.03 14.64 -17.89
N TYR A 255 11.36 15.21 -18.87
CA TYR A 255 10.89 16.58 -18.83
C TYR A 255 9.42 16.64 -19.23
N GLY A 256 8.67 17.47 -18.51
CA GLY A 256 7.23 17.57 -18.68
C GLY A 256 6.75 18.97 -18.42
N GLU A 257 5.71 19.33 -19.16
CA GLU A 257 5.02 20.60 -19.03
C GLU A 257 3.51 20.34 -19.07
N GLN A 258 2.85 20.75 -18.00
CA GLN A 258 1.40 20.83 -17.90
C GLN A 258 1.00 22.30 -17.82
N ARG A 259 0.24 22.76 -18.80
CA ARG A 259 -0.35 24.10 -18.81
C ARG A 259 -1.83 24.01 -18.51
N VAL A 260 -2.28 24.80 -17.55
CA VAL A 260 -3.69 24.99 -17.22
C VAL A 260 -4.10 26.38 -17.67
N VAL A 261 -5.12 26.45 -18.53
CA VAL A 261 -5.61 27.69 -19.11
C VAL A 261 -7.08 27.85 -18.76
N TRP A 262 -7.41 29.01 -18.21
CA TRP A 262 -8.77 29.41 -17.91
C TRP A 262 -9.26 30.38 -18.97
N GLU A 263 -10.52 30.24 -19.36
CA GLU A 263 -11.16 31.12 -20.33
C GLU A 263 -12.13 32.06 -19.61
N THR A 264 -12.06 33.35 -19.89
CA THR A 264 -13.01 34.33 -19.37
C THR A 264 -14.35 34.23 -20.10
N LEU A 265 -15.42 34.81 -19.54
CA LEU A 265 -16.71 34.94 -20.24
C LEU A 265 -16.56 35.70 -21.56
N GLU A 266 -15.60 36.62 -21.65
CA GLU A 266 -15.25 37.41 -22.82
C GLU A 266 -14.39 36.66 -23.85
N GLY A 267 -14.03 35.39 -23.57
CA GLY A 267 -13.28 34.53 -24.49
C GLY A 267 -11.76 34.71 -24.44
N VAL A 268 -11.24 35.45 -23.45
CA VAL A 268 -9.80 35.64 -23.26
C VAL A 268 -9.22 34.43 -22.52
N LYS A 269 -8.12 33.87 -23.04
CA LYS A 269 -7.43 32.70 -22.47
C LYS A 269 -6.24 33.12 -21.61
N LEU A 270 -6.33 32.84 -20.31
CA LEU A 270 -5.32 33.19 -19.32
C LEU A 270 -4.68 31.92 -18.76
N GLN A 271 -3.34 31.88 -18.75
CA GLN A 271 -2.61 30.78 -18.16
C GLN A 271 -2.60 30.90 -16.63
N ASN A 272 -3.06 29.87 -15.94
CA ASN A 272 -2.95 29.84 -14.49
C ASN A 272 -1.53 29.38 -14.10
N THR A 273 -0.74 30.25 -13.45
CA THR A 273 0.65 29.95 -13.10
C THR A 273 0.77 28.96 -11.95
N ASP A 274 -0.20 28.94 -11.04
CA ASP A 274 -0.12 28.14 -9.81
C ASP A 274 -0.54 26.68 -10.05
N TYR A 275 -1.39 26.45 -11.05
CA TYR A 275 -1.77 25.10 -11.48
C TYR A 275 -0.96 24.61 -12.70
N SER A 276 -0.17 25.47 -13.35
CA SER A 276 0.72 25.05 -14.43
C SER A 276 2.07 24.62 -13.87
N VAL A 277 2.46 23.36 -14.11
CA VAL A 277 3.72 22.80 -13.63
C VAL A 277 4.64 22.53 -14.82
N LYS A 278 5.92 22.91 -14.69
CA LYS A 278 6.95 22.65 -15.68
C LYS A 278 8.23 22.22 -14.98
N GLY A 279 8.83 21.12 -15.42
CA GLY A 279 10.09 20.67 -14.84
C GLY A 279 10.44 19.21 -15.11
N VAL A 280 11.28 18.68 -14.23
CA VAL A 280 11.75 17.29 -14.28
C VAL A 280 10.59 16.36 -13.93
N THR A 281 10.50 15.28 -14.70
CA THR A 281 9.53 14.22 -14.48
C THR A 281 10.20 12.94 -14.00
N GLY A 282 9.50 12.20 -13.15
CA GLY A 282 9.87 10.87 -12.73
C GLY A 282 8.79 9.89 -13.15
N GLU A 283 9.19 8.72 -13.61
CA GLU A 283 8.26 7.67 -14.00
C GLU A 283 8.75 6.32 -13.46
N VAL A 284 7.86 5.59 -12.81
CA VAL A 284 8.14 4.25 -12.28
C VAL A 284 6.96 3.34 -12.51
N GLY A 285 7.22 2.09 -12.88
CA GLY A 285 6.16 1.13 -13.06
C GLY A 285 6.61 -0.28 -13.40
N ILE A 286 5.60 -1.10 -13.68
CA ILE A 286 5.74 -2.50 -14.04
C ILE A 286 5.23 -2.74 -15.46
N LEU A 287 5.90 -3.64 -16.16
CA LEU A 287 5.57 -4.07 -17.50
C LEU A 287 5.48 -5.60 -17.51
N MET A 288 4.32 -6.11 -17.90
CA MET A 288 4.02 -7.53 -17.95
C MET A 288 3.91 -7.98 -19.41
N GLU A 289 4.67 -9.01 -19.76
CA GLU A 289 4.65 -9.61 -21.08
C GLU A 289 3.79 -10.88 -21.08
N VAL A 290 2.78 -10.93 -21.95
CA VAL A 290 1.89 -12.08 -22.15
C VAL A 290 1.93 -12.48 -23.62
N ARG A 291 2.85 -13.39 -23.96
CA ARG A 291 3.13 -13.87 -25.32
C ARG A 291 3.60 -12.75 -26.27
N ARG A 292 2.69 -12.21 -27.08
CA ARG A 292 2.97 -11.11 -28.03
C ARG A 292 2.37 -9.77 -27.57
N VAL A 293 1.64 -9.78 -26.45
CA VAL A 293 0.95 -8.61 -25.92
C VAL A 293 1.65 -8.17 -24.65
N THR A 294 1.82 -6.88 -24.49
CA THR A 294 2.50 -6.27 -23.35
C THR A 294 1.61 -5.25 -22.70
N VAL A 295 1.50 -5.35 -21.37
CA VAL A 295 0.68 -4.46 -20.57
C VAL A 295 1.58 -3.76 -19.56
N SER A 296 1.47 -2.44 -19.45
CA SER A 296 2.22 -1.67 -18.46
C SER A 296 1.29 -0.91 -17.53
N LEU A 297 1.68 -0.83 -16.26
CA LEU A 297 1.07 0.01 -15.26
C LEU A 297 2.19 0.84 -14.61
N GLY A 298 2.00 2.15 -14.47
CA GLY A 298 3.00 3.01 -13.84
C GLY A 298 2.40 4.28 -13.29
N ILE A 299 3.24 5.04 -12.61
CA ILE A 299 2.91 6.37 -12.12
C ILE A 299 3.96 7.35 -12.64
N LEU A 300 3.47 8.48 -13.16
CA LEU A 300 4.27 9.59 -13.65
C LEU A 300 4.08 10.77 -12.70
N THR A 301 5.17 11.44 -12.36
CA THR A 301 5.14 12.68 -11.58
C THR A 301 5.90 13.80 -12.29
N ILE A 302 5.41 15.03 -12.18
CA ILE A 302 6.12 16.24 -12.63
C ILE A 302 6.44 17.05 -11.38
N ARG A 303 7.72 17.26 -11.09
CA ARG A 303 8.23 18.03 -9.93
C ARG A 303 7.75 17.52 -8.55
N GLY A 304 7.07 16.37 -8.47
CA GLY A 304 6.43 15.89 -7.24
C GLY A 304 5.08 16.52 -6.92
N GLU A 305 4.64 17.52 -7.71
CA GLU A 305 3.37 18.23 -7.51
C GLU A 305 2.24 17.60 -8.33
N TYR A 306 2.55 17.21 -9.57
CA TYR A 306 1.60 16.51 -10.43
C TYR A 306 1.82 15.00 -10.36
N TRP A 307 0.74 14.23 -10.31
CA TRP A 307 0.75 12.78 -10.30
C TRP A 307 -0.28 12.22 -11.27
N GLU A 308 0.14 11.30 -12.12
CA GLU A 308 -0.70 10.70 -13.16
C GLU A 308 -0.46 9.20 -13.24
N PRO A 309 -1.48 8.35 -12.99
CA PRO A 309 -1.42 6.93 -13.33
C PRO A 309 -1.38 6.75 -14.84
N VAL A 310 -0.47 5.90 -15.31
CA VAL A 310 -0.26 5.58 -16.73
C VAL A 310 -0.53 4.11 -16.96
N LEU A 311 -1.47 3.83 -17.87
CA LEU A 311 -1.80 2.50 -18.35
C LEU A 311 -1.30 2.33 -19.78
N GLY A 312 -0.65 1.22 -20.09
CA GLY A 312 -0.15 0.96 -21.44
C GLY A 312 -0.50 -0.42 -21.94
N LEU A 313 -0.81 -0.51 -23.24
CA LEU A 313 -1.08 -1.76 -23.93
C LEU A 313 -0.36 -1.75 -25.29
N GLY A 314 0.32 -2.84 -25.59
CA GLY A 314 1.18 -2.92 -26.76
C GLY A 314 1.56 -4.32 -27.15
N ILE A 315 2.57 -4.39 -28.02
CA ILE A 315 3.07 -5.63 -28.58
C ILE A 315 4.60 -5.71 -28.45
N ASN A 316 5.10 -6.94 -28.32
CA ASN A 316 6.52 -7.26 -28.37
C ASN A 316 6.86 -7.97 -29.69
N PHE A 317 8.03 -7.67 -30.25
CA PHE A 317 8.53 -8.25 -31.49
C PHE A 317 10.06 -8.45 -31.49
#